data_AF-A0A1Y1KQZ5-F1
#
_entry.id   AF-A0A1Y1KQZ5-F1
#
_cell.length_a   1.000
_cell.length_b   1.000
_cell.length_c   1.000
_cell.angle_alpha   90.00
_cell.angle_beta   90.00
_cell.angle_gamma   90.00
#
_symmetry.space_group_name_H-M   'P 1'
#
loop_
_entity.id
_entity.type
_entity.pdbx_description
1 polymer ?
#
loop_
_entity_poly.entity_id
_entity_poly.type
_entity_poly.pdbx_seq_one_letter_code
_entity_poly.pdbx_strand_id
1 'polypeptide(L)'
;EDSADAAGDALSVEISVPRKTTLRQDVEEAIVISTKTLTDAGSVKKHIEIQLPTNMTYRAGDYLAVLPFNPKSTVSRVFKRFQLSWDAMLKIHSERPTSLPTEATVSASDVLGAYVELSQPATKRNLQTLIEATQDKDTVEQLKKLAGDDYQDKISGKRVSILDLLEKFPAISLPFGAFLGMLPPMRVRQYSISSSPLADTTKLTLTYGVLEQPALSGQGSYYGVASNFLSSLTAGERLHIAVRPSQTFHLPSDAENTPLICIGAGSGLA
;
A
#
# COMPACT_ATOMS: atom_id res chain seq x y z
N GLU A 1 19.65 -31.28 47.47
CA GLU A 1 20.47 -30.84 46.32
C GLU A 1 20.10 -31.81 45.19
N ASP A 2 19.28 -31.47 44.20
CA ASP A 2 19.11 -30.20 43.52
C ASP A 2 17.64 -29.86 43.27
N SER A 3 17.31 -28.59 43.52
CA SER A 3 16.15 -27.89 43.03
C SER A 3 16.27 -27.68 41.52
N ALA A 4 15.52 -28.44 40.73
CA ALA A 4 15.26 -28.11 39.34
C ALA A 4 14.16 -27.04 39.27
N ASP A 5 14.52 -25.80 39.65
CA ASP A 5 13.76 -24.60 39.33
C ASP A 5 14.10 -24.20 37.89
N ALA A 6 13.36 -24.73 36.92
CA ALA A 6 13.32 -24.16 35.58
C ALA A 6 12.13 -23.20 35.51
N ALA A 7 12.44 -21.91 35.69
CA ALA A 7 11.56 -20.78 35.42
C ALA A 7 10.74 -21.00 34.13
N GLY A 8 9.44 -20.72 34.03
CA GLY A 8 8.66 -19.72 34.74
C GLY A 8 7.70 -19.15 33.69
N ASP A 9 6.53 -19.80 33.57
CA ASP A 9 5.48 -19.52 32.60
C ASP A 9 4.69 -18.25 32.98
N ALA A 10 5.33 -17.08 32.90
CA ALA A 10 4.77 -15.83 33.43
C ALA A 10 3.95 -15.00 32.42
N LEU A 11 4.03 -15.31 31.12
CA LEU A 11 3.40 -14.51 30.06
C LEU A 11 2.86 -15.40 28.94
N SER A 12 1.55 -15.33 28.72
CA SER A 12 0.90 -15.88 27.51
C SER A 12 0.72 -14.76 26.48
N VAL A 13 1.12 -15.02 25.24
CA VAL A 13 1.06 -14.04 24.13
C VAL A 13 0.24 -14.61 22.98
N GLU A 14 -0.81 -13.88 22.60
CA GLU A 14 -1.60 -14.16 21.40
C GLU A 14 -1.15 -13.27 20.24
N ILE A 15 -0.78 -13.88 19.12
CA ILE A 15 -0.42 -13.16 17.89
C ILE A 15 -1.58 -13.25 16.91
N SER A 16 -2.07 -12.10 16.45
CA SER A 16 -3.13 -12.03 15.44
C SER A 16 -2.71 -11.19 14.25
N VAL A 17 -3.28 -11.51 13.08
CA VAL A 17 -3.01 -10.80 11.81
C VAL A 17 -4.35 -10.36 11.18
N PRO A 18 -5.11 -9.47 11.86
CA PRO A 18 -6.51 -9.22 11.52
C PRO A 18 -6.70 -8.47 10.20
N ARG A 19 -5.62 -7.85 9.69
CA ARG A 19 -5.63 -6.92 8.57
C ARG A 19 -6.31 -7.47 7.32
N LYS A 20 -6.03 -8.72 6.92
CA LYS A 20 -6.65 -9.33 5.73
C LYS A 20 -8.17 -9.45 5.89
N THR A 21 -8.63 -9.84 7.07
CA THR A 21 -10.05 -9.97 7.41
C THR A 21 -10.73 -8.60 7.47
N THR A 22 -10.13 -7.63 8.17
CA THR A 22 -10.68 -6.27 8.30
C THR A 22 -10.79 -5.56 6.95
N LEU A 23 -9.78 -5.70 6.09
CA LEU A 23 -9.79 -5.13 4.74
C LEU A 23 -10.54 -5.99 3.71
N ARG A 24 -11.06 -7.15 4.12
CA ARG A 24 -11.75 -8.13 3.26
C ARG A 24 -10.92 -8.50 2.04
N GLN A 25 -9.62 -8.71 2.25
CA GLN A 25 -8.66 -9.09 1.21
C GLN A 25 -8.42 -10.59 1.30
N ASP A 26 -8.63 -11.28 0.18
CA ASP A 26 -8.25 -12.67 0.00
C ASP A 26 -6.76 -12.74 -0.35
N VAL A 27 -5.93 -12.75 0.69
CA VAL A 27 -4.47 -12.83 0.66
C VAL A 27 -3.95 -13.76 1.75
N GLU A 28 -2.87 -14.46 1.45
CA GLU A 28 -2.18 -15.37 2.36
C GLU A 28 -0.76 -14.89 2.64
N GLU A 29 -0.24 -15.30 3.78
CA GLU A 29 1.12 -14.95 4.19
C GLU A 29 2.15 -15.74 3.38
N ALA A 30 3.19 -15.03 2.94
CA ALA A 30 4.34 -15.55 2.23
C ALA A 30 5.64 -15.03 2.85
N ILE A 31 6.78 -15.57 2.41
CA ILE A 31 8.10 -15.21 2.95
C ILE A 31 8.99 -14.72 1.82
N VAL A 32 9.69 -13.62 2.04
CA VAL A 32 10.73 -13.14 1.12
C VAL A 32 11.96 -14.03 1.24
N ILE A 33 12.38 -14.63 0.13
CA ILE A 33 13.59 -15.46 0.06
C ILE A 33 14.80 -14.57 -0.21
N SER A 34 14.70 -13.70 -1.21
CA SER A 34 15.82 -12.85 -1.63
C SER A 34 15.33 -11.56 -2.31
N THR A 35 16.15 -10.52 -2.25
CA THR A 35 15.92 -9.27 -3.00
C THR A 35 17.20 -8.83 -3.71
N LYS A 36 17.06 -8.24 -4.90
CA LYS A 36 18.20 -7.76 -5.69
C LYS A 36 17.82 -6.50 -6.49
N THR A 37 18.71 -5.51 -6.53
CA THR A 37 18.61 -4.39 -7.47
C THR A 37 19.15 -4.80 -8.85
N LEU A 38 18.40 -4.49 -9.90
CA LEU A 38 18.69 -4.88 -11.29
C LEU A 38 19.31 -3.76 -12.13
N THR A 39 19.38 -2.53 -11.61
CA THR A 39 19.89 -1.36 -12.33
C THR A 39 21.01 -0.66 -11.57
N ASP A 40 22.04 -0.21 -12.29
CA ASP A 40 23.17 0.51 -11.72
C ASP A 40 22.94 2.03 -11.65
N ALA A 41 22.17 2.58 -12.60
CA ALA A 41 21.85 4.01 -12.68
C ALA A 41 20.41 4.25 -13.21
N GLY A 42 19.87 5.43 -12.93
CA GLY A 42 18.53 5.84 -13.38
C GLY A 42 17.39 5.24 -12.56
N SER A 43 16.30 4.84 -13.23
CA SER A 43 15.14 4.29 -12.54
C SER A 43 15.45 2.92 -11.91
N VAL A 44 15.27 2.83 -10.59
CA VAL A 44 15.55 1.62 -9.82
C VAL A 44 14.57 0.53 -10.19
N LYS A 45 15.09 -0.63 -10.63
CA LYS A 45 14.30 -1.85 -10.80
C LYS A 45 14.81 -2.90 -9.83
N LYS A 46 13.91 -3.68 -9.26
CA LYS A 46 14.23 -4.73 -8.30
C LYS A 46 13.63 -6.06 -8.71
N HIS A 47 14.31 -7.11 -8.29
CA HIS A 47 13.87 -8.48 -8.31
C HIS A 47 13.61 -8.93 -6.86
N ILE A 48 12.51 -9.62 -6.63
CA ILE A 48 12.20 -10.24 -5.34
C ILE A 48 11.74 -11.66 -5.57
N GLU A 49 12.29 -12.58 -4.77
CA GLU A 49 11.92 -13.98 -4.74
C GLU A 49 11.07 -14.24 -3.48
N ILE A 50 9.95 -14.93 -3.65
CA ILE A 50 8.93 -15.11 -2.63
C ILE A 50 8.57 -16.60 -2.53
N GLN A 51 8.69 -17.15 -1.33
CA GLN A 51 8.18 -18.48 -0.98
C GLN A 51 6.64 -18.41 -0.90
N LEU A 52 5.97 -19.26 -1.68
CA LEU A 52 4.51 -19.39 -1.64
C LEU A 52 4.07 -20.22 -0.43
N PRO A 53 2.88 -19.94 0.12
CA PRO A 53 2.23 -20.87 1.04
C PRO A 53 1.87 -22.16 0.30
N THR A 54 1.84 -23.29 1.03
CA THR A 54 1.72 -24.64 0.46
C THR A 54 0.44 -24.89 -0.35
N ASN A 55 -0.61 -24.10 -0.12
CA ASN A 55 -1.89 -24.18 -0.81
C ASN A 55 -2.01 -23.23 -2.02
N MET A 56 -0.94 -22.53 -2.40
CA MET A 56 -0.94 -21.56 -3.50
C MET A 56 -0.09 -22.06 -4.67
N THR A 57 -0.69 -22.04 -5.86
CA THR A 57 -0.02 -22.40 -7.12
C THR A 57 -0.23 -21.28 -8.14
N TYR A 58 0.58 -21.27 -9.20
CA TYR A 58 0.51 -20.25 -10.23
C TYR A 58 0.96 -20.81 -11.59
N ARG A 59 0.65 -20.07 -12.66
CA ARG A 59 1.12 -20.32 -14.02
C ARG A 59 1.96 -19.15 -14.52
N ALA A 60 2.88 -19.41 -15.43
CA ALA A 60 3.60 -18.34 -16.12
C ALA A 60 2.58 -17.41 -16.82
N GLY A 61 2.75 -16.10 -16.58
CA GLY A 61 1.84 -15.05 -17.04
C GLY A 61 0.69 -14.68 -16.10
N ASP A 62 0.58 -15.35 -14.95
CA ASP A 62 -0.30 -14.90 -13.86
C ASP A 62 0.27 -13.65 -13.15
N TYR A 63 -0.58 -13.01 -12.36
CA TYR A 63 -0.21 -11.86 -11.55
C TYR A 63 -0.13 -12.20 -10.07
N LEU A 64 0.75 -11.53 -9.34
CA LEU A 64 0.76 -11.51 -7.88
C LEU A 64 0.11 -10.23 -7.37
N ALA A 65 -0.98 -10.36 -6.62
CA ALA A 65 -1.55 -9.27 -5.84
C ALA A 65 -0.83 -9.17 -4.50
N VAL A 66 -0.24 -8.01 -4.18
CA VAL A 66 0.47 -7.73 -2.93
C VAL A 66 -0.33 -6.72 -2.11
N LEU A 67 -0.55 -6.99 -0.82
CA LEU A 67 -1.17 -6.05 0.12
C LEU A 67 -0.10 -5.20 0.83
N PRO A 68 0.09 -3.91 0.47
CA PRO A 68 1.29 -3.16 0.84
C PRO A 68 1.09 -2.31 2.09
N PHE A 69 2.17 -1.78 2.67
CA PHE A 69 2.09 -0.76 3.73
C PHE A 69 2.49 0.62 3.18
N ASN A 70 1.92 1.69 3.74
CA ASN A 70 2.31 3.06 3.43
C ASN A 70 3.76 3.32 3.85
N PRO A 71 4.51 4.14 3.09
CA PRO A 71 5.82 4.60 3.51
C PRO A 71 5.77 5.33 4.86
N LYS A 72 6.73 5.05 5.74
CA LYS A 72 6.85 5.71 7.04
C LYS A 72 6.92 7.24 6.92
N SER A 73 7.54 7.75 5.85
CA SER A 73 7.59 9.19 5.53
C SER A 73 6.21 9.79 5.31
N THR A 74 5.33 9.12 4.56
CA THR A 74 3.94 9.56 4.34
C THR A 74 3.11 9.49 5.62
N VAL A 75 3.30 8.43 6.43
CA VAL A 75 2.64 8.32 7.75
C VAL A 75 3.08 9.47 8.67
N SER A 76 4.38 9.77 8.74
CA SER A 76 4.93 10.86 9.55
C SER A 76 4.34 12.23 9.20
N ARG A 77 4.05 12.49 7.92
CA ARG A 77 3.35 13.72 7.48
C ARG A 77 1.97 13.85 8.10
N VAL A 78 1.21 12.76 8.20
CA VAL A 78 -0.10 12.75 8.87
C VAL A 78 0.07 13.03 10.36
N PHE A 79 1.01 12.36 11.04
CA PHE A 79 1.30 12.60 12.45
C PHE A 79 1.60 14.07 12.71
N LYS A 80 2.46 14.69 11.89
CA LYS A 80 2.76 16.12 11.97
C LYS A 80 1.52 16.99 11.74
N ARG A 81 0.71 16.68 10.72
CA ARG A 81 -0.46 17.49 10.37
C ARG A 81 -1.55 17.48 11.44
N PHE A 82 -1.73 16.35 12.11
CA PHE A 82 -2.73 16.16 13.17
C PHE A 82 -2.16 16.24 14.59
N GLN A 83 -0.86 16.58 14.71
CA GLN A 83 -0.16 16.73 16.00
C GLN A 83 -0.28 15.49 16.90
N LEU A 84 -0.19 14.30 16.29
CA LEU A 84 -0.25 13.03 17.01
C LEU A 84 1.12 12.68 17.59
N SER A 85 1.13 12.13 18.81
CA SER A 85 2.32 11.47 19.37
C SER A 85 2.52 10.09 18.74
N TRP A 86 3.76 9.61 18.65
CA TRP A 86 4.09 8.32 18.02
C TRP A 86 3.51 7.10 18.74
N ASP A 87 3.20 7.24 20.03
CA ASP A 87 2.49 6.26 20.87
C ASP A 87 0.96 6.45 20.86
N ALA A 88 0.43 7.32 19.98
CA ALA A 88 -1.01 7.54 19.89
C ALA A 88 -1.76 6.24 19.55
N MET A 89 -2.75 5.94 20.40
CA MET A 89 -3.65 4.80 20.27
C MET A 89 -5.04 5.28 19.86
N LEU A 90 -5.67 4.58 18.92
CA LEU A 90 -6.96 4.91 18.36
C LEU A 90 -8.00 3.88 18.80
N LYS A 91 -9.13 4.36 19.33
CA LYS A 91 -10.34 3.59 19.52
C LYS A 91 -11.40 4.10 18.54
N ILE A 92 -11.60 3.37 17.45
CA ILE A 92 -12.46 3.79 16.34
C ILE A 92 -13.87 3.23 16.57
N HIS A 93 -14.86 4.11 16.60
CA HIS A 93 -16.27 3.72 16.64
C HIS A 93 -16.92 4.11 15.32
N SER A 94 -17.75 3.23 14.76
CA SER A 94 -18.46 3.50 13.51
C SER A 94 -19.86 2.91 13.57
N GLU A 95 -20.86 3.74 13.29
CA GLU A 95 -22.25 3.30 13.14
C GLU A 95 -22.51 2.65 11.76
N ARG A 96 -21.57 2.82 10.83
CA ARG A 96 -21.66 2.29 9.46
C ARG A 96 -20.56 1.24 9.22
N PRO A 97 -20.77 0.30 8.29
CA PRO A 97 -19.71 -0.62 7.89
C PRO A 97 -18.45 0.14 7.45
N THR A 98 -17.31 -0.24 8.02
CA THR A 98 -16.00 0.35 7.73
C THR A 98 -14.95 -0.74 7.56
N SER A 99 -13.86 -0.41 6.85
CA SER A 99 -12.67 -1.24 6.69
C SER A 99 -11.58 -0.89 7.70
N LEU A 100 -11.93 -0.14 8.75
CA LEU A 100 -11.07 0.22 9.87
C LEU A 100 -11.34 -0.72 11.06
N PRO A 101 -10.33 -0.97 11.91
CA PRO A 101 -10.52 -1.79 13.10
C PRO A 101 -11.37 -1.05 14.15
N THR A 102 -12.59 -1.53 14.41
CA THR A 102 -13.52 -0.96 15.41
C THR A 102 -13.55 -1.70 16.73
N GLU A 103 -13.17 -2.98 16.72
CA GLU A 103 -13.32 -3.87 17.89
C GLU A 103 -12.16 -3.78 18.90
N ALA A 104 -11.07 -3.12 18.52
CA ALA A 104 -9.87 -3.04 19.33
C ALA A 104 -9.27 -1.64 19.32
N THR A 105 -8.46 -1.35 20.34
CA THR A 105 -7.61 -0.16 20.33
C THR A 105 -6.36 -0.47 19.52
N VAL A 106 -6.05 0.35 18.52
CA VAL A 106 -4.97 0.11 17.56
C VAL A 106 -4.09 1.35 17.45
N SER A 107 -2.78 1.19 17.25
CA SER A 107 -1.89 2.34 17.06
C SER A 107 -2.31 3.18 15.84
N ALA A 108 -2.19 4.51 15.96
CA ALA A 108 -2.35 5.40 14.82
C ALA A 108 -1.37 5.06 13.69
N SER A 109 -0.16 4.59 14.04
CA SER A 109 0.86 4.15 13.08
C SER A 109 0.37 2.97 12.25
N ASP A 110 -0.30 2.00 12.88
CA ASP A 110 -0.81 0.82 12.20
C ASP A 110 -2.01 1.17 11.31
N VAL A 111 -2.95 1.97 11.81
CA VAL A 111 -4.11 2.41 11.02
C VAL A 111 -3.65 3.16 9.76
N LEU A 112 -2.79 4.16 9.92
CA LEU A 112 -2.27 4.98 8.82
C LEU A 112 -1.28 4.21 7.95
N GLY A 113 -0.53 3.28 8.51
CA GLY A 113 0.44 2.45 7.79
C GLY A 113 -0.22 1.36 6.95
N ALA A 114 -1.33 0.79 7.41
CA ALA A 114 -1.80 -0.50 6.90
C ALA A 114 -3.23 -0.50 6.35
N TYR A 115 -4.11 0.41 6.80
CA TYR A 115 -5.56 0.27 6.53
C TYR A 115 -6.10 1.25 5.49
N VAL A 116 -5.42 2.38 5.26
CA VAL A 116 -5.93 3.47 4.42
C VAL A 116 -4.94 3.88 3.34
N GLU A 117 -5.43 4.46 2.26
CA GLU A 117 -4.59 5.07 1.23
C GLU A 117 -4.36 6.56 1.52
N LEU A 118 -3.10 6.96 1.73
CA LEU A 118 -2.77 8.35 2.08
C LEU A 118 -2.51 9.26 0.87
N SER A 119 -2.25 8.69 -0.30
CA SER A 119 -1.75 9.44 -1.47
C SER A 119 -2.70 9.39 -2.68
N GLN A 120 -3.96 8.99 -2.48
CA GLN A 120 -4.95 9.06 -3.56
C GLN A 120 -5.35 10.51 -3.83
N PRO A 121 -5.60 10.89 -5.10
CA PRO A 121 -6.10 12.22 -5.42
C PRO A 121 -7.41 12.52 -4.69
N ALA A 122 -7.53 13.73 -4.15
CA ALA A 122 -8.73 14.19 -3.48
C ALA A 122 -9.89 14.29 -4.49
N THR A 123 -11.07 13.84 -4.07
CA THR A 123 -12.29 13.95 -4.87
C THR A 123 -12.95 15.31 -4.70
N LYS A 124 -13.86 15.69 -5.61
CA LYS A 124 -14.71 16.88 -5.43
C LYS A 124 -15.48 16.84 -4.11
N ARG A 125 -15.96 15.66 -3.69
CA ARG A 125 -16.62 15.49 -2.38
C ARG A 125 -15.66 15.79 -1.23
N ASN A 126 -14.40 15.34 -1.32
CA ASN A 126 -13.42 15.66 -0.29
C ASN A 126 -13.19 17.18 -0.19
N LEU A 127 -13.10 17.88 -1.32
CA LEU A 127 -12.94 19.33 -1.33
C LEU A 127 -14.11 20.04 -0.66
N GLN A 128 -15.35 19.60 -0.87
CA GLN A 128 -16.51 20.16 -0.17
C GLN A 128 -16.41 19.98 1.35
N THR A 129 -16.03 18.79 1.81
CA THR A 129 -15.79 18.54 3.25
C THR A 129 -14.67 19.43 3.81
N LEU A 130 -13.62 19.71 3.03
CA LEU A 130 -12.54 20.61 3.44
C LEU A 130 -12.98 22.08 3.52
N ILE A 131 -13.85 22.52 2.61
CA ILE A 131 -14.46 23.86 2.63
C ILE A 131 -15.28 24.07 3.90
N GLU A 132 -16.08 23.07 4.28
CA GLU A 132 -16.89 23.09 5.50
C GLU A 132 -16.04 23.07 6.79
N ALA A 133 -14.81 22.56 6.71
CA ALA A 133 -13.90 22.42 7.84
C ALA A 133 -13.00 23.65 8.08
N THR A 134 -13.27 24.80 7.44
CA THR A 134 -12.54 26.04 7.69
C THR A 134 -13.47 27.26 7.72
N GLN A 135 -13.06 28.30 8.46
CA GLN A 135 -13.71 29.60 8.48
C GLN A 135 -12.87 30.69 7.79
N ASP A 136 -11.67 30.34 7.32
CA ASP A 136 -10.78 31.26 6.64
C ASP A 136 -11.29 31.53 5.21
N LYS A 137 -11.66 32.79 4.95
CA LYS A 137 -12.34 33.18 3.70
C LYS A 137 -11.48 32.95 2.46
N ASP A 138 -10.18 33.22 2.54
CA ASP A 138 -9.24 33.00 1.44
C ASP A 138 -9.10 31.49 1.13
N THR A 139 -8.90 30.66 2.15
CA THR A 139 -8.87 29.20 2.00
C THR A 139 -10.17 28.67 1.38
N VAL A 140 -11.33 29.16 1.82
CA VAL A 140 -12.64 28.76 1.26
C VAL A 140 -12.74 29.12 -0.22
N GLU A 141 -12.36 30.34 -0.61
CA GLU A 141 -12.40 30.78 -2.01
C GLU A 141 -11.48 29.92 -2.90
N GLN A 142 -10.25 29.69 -2.45
CA GLN A 142 -9.29 28.85 -3.18
C GLN A 142 -9.78 27.41 -3.31
N LEU A 143 -10.31 26.81 -2.25
CA LEU A 143 -10.85 25.45 -2.29
C LEU A 143 -12.09 25.35 -3.20
N LYS A 144 -12.98 26.35 -3.21
CA LYS A 144 -14.13 26.39 -4.14
C LYS A 144 -13.68 26.41 -5.59
N LYS A 145 -12.66 27.22 -5.91
CA LYS A 145 -12.05 27.23 -7.25
C LYS A 145 -11.47 25.86 -7.62
N LEU A 146 -10.75 25.23 -6.70
CA LEU A 146 -10.18 23.89 -6.89
C LEU A 146 -11.26 22.79 -7.02
N ALA A 147 -12.43 22.96 -6.41
CA ALA A 147 -13.55 22.02 -6.54
C ALA A 147 -14.34 22.18 -7.86
N GLY A 148 -14.31 23.39 -8.43
CA GLY A 148 -14.94 23.77 -9.69
C GLY A 148 -14.02 23.54 -10.88
N ASP A 149 -13.65 24.64 -11.53
CA ASP A 149 -12.97 24.66 -12.83
C ASP A 149 -11.55 24.11 -12.76
N ASP A 150 -10.81 24.40 -11.68
CA ASP A 150 -9.41 23.98 -11.53
C ASP A 150 -9.27 22.50 -11.14
N TYR A 151 -10.37 21.76 -10.90
CA TYR A 151 -10.32 20.40 -10.37
C TYR A 151 -9.53 19.43 -11.25
N GLN A 152 -9.82 19.42 -12.55
CA GLN A 152 -9.19 18.44 -13.44
C GLN A 152 -7.69 18.69 -13.56
N ASP A 153 -7.27 19.93 -13.77
CA ASP A 153 -5.87 20.25 -14.03
C ASP A 153 -5.03 20.32 -12.75
N LYS A 154 -5.60 20.82 -11.66
CA LYS A 154 -4.83 21.12 -10.44
C LYS A 154 -4.99 20.11 -9.33
N ILE A 155 -6.04 19.28 -9.35
CA ILE A 155 -6.24 18.22 -8.35
C ILE A 155 -6.06 16.85 -8.99
N SER A 156 -6.90 16.50 -9.96
CA SER A 156 -6.90 15.18 -10.59
C SER A 156 -5.61 14.91 -11.37
N GLY A 157 -5.27 15.79 -12.33
CA GLY A 157 -4.10 15.67 -13.19
C GLY A 157 -2.77 15.77 -12.43
N LYS A 158 -2.74 16.59 -11.36
CA LYS A 158 -1.58 16.70 -10.46
C LYS A 158 -1.57 15.70 -9.31
N ARG A 159 -2.59 14.84 -9.22
CA ARG A 159 -2.73 13.81 -8.18
C ARG A 159 -2.62 14.35 -6.75
N VAL A 160 -3.18 15.53 -6.50
CA VAL A 160 -3.13 16.20 -5.18
C VAL A 160 -4.02 15.44 -4.19
N SER A 161 -3.45 14.95 -3.11
CA SER A 161 -4.16 14.20 -2.07
C SER A 161 -4.85 15.09 -1.03
N ILE A 162 -5.69 14.49 -0.18
CA ILE A 162 -6.30 15.18 0.97
C ILE A 162 -5.21 15.68 1.92
N LEU A 163 -4.16 14.88 2.15
CA LEU A 163 -3.03 15.25 2.99
C LEU A 163 -2.28 16.46 2.43
N ASP A 164 -2.04 16.49 1.12
CA ASP A 164 -1.38 17.63 0.45
C ASP A 164 -2.19 18.92 0.65
N LEU A 165 -3.51 18.86 0.49
CA LEU A 165 -4.42 19.99 0.71
C LEU A 165 -4.41 20.46 2.16
N LEU A 166 -4.45 19.54 3.12
CA LEU A 166 -4.42 19.87 4.53
C LEU A 166 -3.10 20.54 4.93
N GLU A 167 -1.97 20.12 4.37
CA GLU A 167 -0.67 20.77 4.58
C GLU A 167 -0.58 22.14 3.90
N LYS A 168 -1.13 22.27 2.69
CA LYS A 168 -1.15 23.53 1.93
C LYS A 168 -2.04 24.58 2.59
N PHE A 169 -3.14 24.16 3.19
CA PHE A 169 -4.14 25.02 3.81
C PHE A 169 -4.23 24.73 5.32
N PRO A 170 -3.29 25.27 6.13
CA PRO A 170 -3.24 24.98 7.56
C PRO A 170 -4.46 25.48 8.35
N ALA A 171 -5.20 26.47 7.82
CA ALA A 171 -6.45 26.98 8.41
C ALA A 171 -7.62 25.98 8.38
N ILE A 172 -7.47 24.84 7.71
CA ILE A 172 -8.48 23.77 7.74
C ILE A 172 -8.37 23.04 9.09
N SER A 173 -9.44 23.08 9.87
CA SER A 173 -9.55 22.36 11.15
C SER A 173 -10.39 21.10 11.00
N LEU A 174 -9.89 20.14 10.21
CA LEU A 174 -10.56 18.87 9.98
C LEU A 174 -10.34 17.91 11.16
N PRO A 175 -11.41 17.36 11.80
CA PRO A 175 -11.25 16.33 12.81
C PRO A 175 -10.59 15.06 12.25
N PHE A 176 -9.72 14.41 13.02
CA PHE A 176 -8.98 13.23 12.56
C PHE A 176 -9.89 12.06 12.15
N GLY A 177 -11.01 11.84 12.84
CA GLY A 177 -12.00 10.83 12.45
C GLY A 177 -12.65 11.12 11.08
N ALA A 178 -12.91 12.40 10.77
CA ALA A 178 -13.42 12.81 9.47
C ALA A 178 -12.37 12.58 8.37
N PHE A 179 -11.09 12.88 8.66
CA PHE A 179 -9.98 12.56 7.76
C PHE A 179 -9.93 11.06 7.45
N LEU A 180 -9.93 10.18 8.46
CA LEU A 180 -9.93 8.73 8.24
C LEU A 180 -11.14 8.25 7.43
N GLY A 181 -12.33 8.80 7.69
CA GLY A 181 -13.55 8.47 6.95
C GLY A 181 -13.55 8.91 5.48
N MET A 182 -12.65 9.82 5.09
CA MET A 182 -12.49 10.27 3.70
C MET A 182 -11.52 9.41 2.89
N LEU A 183 -10.69 8.60 3.54
CA LEU A 183 -9.63 7.83 2.89
C LEU A 183 -10.19 6.48 2.42
N PRO A 184 -9.89 6.05 1.18
CA PRO A 184 -10.26 4.72 0.74
C PRO A 184 -9.42 3.66 1.47
N PRO A 185 -9.94 2.43 1.61
CA PRO A 185 -9.19 1.31 2.17
C PRO A 185 -7.92 1.02 1.36
N MET A 186 -6.91 0.51 2.05
CA MET A 186 -5.70 0.00 1.41
C MET A 186 -6.03 -1.13 0.43
N ARG A 187 -5.56 -0.98 -0.81
CA ARG A 187 -5.80 -1.96 -1.89
C ARG A 187 -4.58 -2.83 -2.18
N VAL A 188 -4.82 -4.04 -2.67
CA VAL A 188 -3.76 -4.85 -3.27
C VAL A 188 -3.25 -4.24 -4.57
N ARG A 189 -1.97 -4.45 -4.89
CA ARG A 189 -1.37 -4.08 -6.18
C ARG A 189 -0.92 -5.33 -6.92
N GLN A 190 -1.23 -5.38 -8.22
CA GLN A 190 -0.87 -6.49 -9.07
C GLN A 190 0.49 -6.25 -9.73
N TYR A 191 1.29 -7.30 -9.80
CA TYR A 191 2.56 -7.38 -10.49
C TYR A 191 2.58 -8.64 -11.36
N SER A 192 3.13 -8.57 -12.57
CA SER A 192 3.37 -9.77 -13.39
C SER A 192 4.38 -10.69 -12.68
N ILE A 193 4.09 -11.99 -12.63
CA ILE A 193 5.01 -12.99 -12.09
C ILE A 193 6.10 -13.26 -13.13
N SER A 194 7.36 -12.99 -12.76
CA SER A 194 8.53 -13.06 -13.65
C SER A 194 9.30 -14.39 -13.56
N SER A 195 8.64 -15.49 -13.17
CA SER A 195 9.22 -16.83 -13.08
C SER A 195 8.28 -17.90 -13.61
N SER A 196 8.83 -19.06 -13.97
CA SER A 196 8.03 -20.24 -14.35
C SER A 196 7.94 -21.23 -13.18
N PRO A 197 6.75 -21.78 -12.89
CA PRO A 197 6.60 -22.82 -11.86
C PRO A 197 7.30 -24.12 -12.23
N LEU A 198 7.74 -24.28 -13.49
CA LEU A 198 8.55 -25.43 -13.91
C LEU A 198 9.95 -25.44 -13.28
N ALA A 199 10.46 -24.27 -12.90
CA ALA A 199 11.76 -24.17 -12.23
C ALA A 199 11.66 -24.57 -10.76
N ASP A 200 10.61 -24.09 -10.07
CA ASP A 200 10.30 -24.41 -8.69
C ASP A 200 8.84 -24.04 -8.42
N THR A 201 8.02 -25.00 -8.00
CA THR A 201 6.58 -24.78 -7.75
C THR A 201 6.30 -24.09 -6.43
N THR A 202 7.28 -24.05 -5.53
CA THR A 202 7.11 -23.55 -4.16
C THR A 202 7.37 -22.07 -4.03
N LYS A 203 7.92 -21.42 -5.07
CA LYS A 203 8.30 -20.01 -5.05
C LYS A 203 7.98 -19.33 -6.38
N LEU A 204 7.94 -18.00 -6.34
CA LEU A 204 7.83 -17.17 -7.52
C LEU A 204 8.75 -15.95 -7.41
N THR A 205 8.85 -15.20 -8.49
CA THR A 205 9.58 -13.94 -8.51
C THR A 205 8.76 -12.81 -9.08
N LEU A 206 9.05 -11.57 -8.65
CA LEU A 206 8.58 -10.35 -9.28
C LEU A 206 9.74 -9.50 -9.77
N THR A 207 9.52 -8.84 -10.89
CA THR A 207 10.43 -7.81 -11.42
C THR A 207 9.67 -6.50 -11.56
N TYR A 208 10.05 -5.47 -10.79
CA TYR A 208 9.27 -4.25 -10.67
C TYR A 208 10.14 -2.99 -10.59
N GLY A 209 9.58 -1.86 -11.05
CA GLY A 209 10.16 -0.54 -10.86
C GLY A 209 9.83 0.02 -9.48
N VAL A 210 10.80 0.64 -8.81
CA VAL A 210 10.58 1.39 -7.58
C VAL A 210 10.15 2.81 -7.96
N LEU A 211 8.88 3.14 -7.72
CA LEU A 211 8.35 4.45 -8.02
C LEU A 211 8.70 5.44 -6.91
N GLU A 212 9.72 6.24 -7.17
CA GLU A 212 10.13 7.39 -6.37
C GLU A 212 10.47 8.53 -7.32
N GLN A 213 9.76 9.65 -7.19
CA GLN A 213 9.90 10.81 -8.08
C GLN A 213 9.38 12.08 -7.38
N PRO A 214 9.72 13.28 -7.87
CA PRO A 214 9.06 14.50 -7.41
C PRO A 214 7.54 14.39 -7.54
N ALA A 215 6.81 14.81 -6.51
CA ALA A 215 5.35 14.74 -6.52
C ALA A 215 4.76 15.70 -7.56
N LEU A 216 3.82 15.22 -8.37
CA LEU A 216 3.11 16.06 -9.35
C LEU A 216 2.28 17.19 -8.68
N SER A 217 1.96 17.03 -7.40
CA SER A 217 1.34 18.06 -6.56
C SER A 217 2.27 19.27 -6.31
N GLY A 218 3.58 19.09 -6.51
CA GLY A 218 4.62 20.05 -6.14
C GLY A 218 5.07 19.96 -4.68
N GLN A 219 4.50 19.04 -3.88
CA GLN A 219 4.83 18.88 -2.46
C GLN A 219 5.74 17.66 -2.22
N GLY A 220 7.05 17.90 -2.25
CA GLY A 220 8.07 16.89 -1.90
C GLY A 220 8.17 15.74 -2.91
N SER A 221 8.47 14.54 -2.40
CA SER A 221 8.59 13.31 -3.20
C SER A 221 7.32 12.45 -3.11
N TYR A 222 6.95 11.85 -4.24
CA TYR A 222 5.92 10.83 -4.32
C TYR A 222 6.56 9.44 -4.30
N TYR A 223 6.05 8.60 -3.40
CA TYR A 223 6.45 7.21 -3.26
C TYR A 223 5.28 6.31 -3.65
N GLY A 224 5.48 5.43 -4.64
CA GLY A 224 4.52 4.39 -4.95
C GLY A 224 4.42 3.41 -3.77
N VAL A 225 3.23 3.29 -3.17
CA VAL A 225 2.99 2.53 -1.93
C VAL A 225 3.54 1.10 -2.02
N ALA A 226 3.06 0.32 -3.00
CA ALA A 226 3.45 -1.09 -3.13
C ALA A 226 4.90 -1.30 -3.56
N SER A 227 5.41 -0.47 -4.48
CA SER A 227 6.79 -0.61 -4.94
C SER A 227 7.81 -0.26 -3.85
N ASN A 228 7.52 0.74 -3.02
CA ASN A 228 8.37 1.10 -1.89
C ASN A 228 8.26 0.09 -0.75
N PHE A 229 7.05 -0.44 -0.49
CA PHE A 229 6.87 -1.55 0.45
C PHE A 229 7.73 -2.75 0.04
N LEU A 230 7.58 -3.25 -1.20
CA LEU A 230 8.39 -4.36 -1.70
C LEU A 230 9.90 -4.04 -1.69
N SER A 231 10.27 -2.81 -2.02
CA SER A 231 11.67 -2.36 -2.03
C SER A 231 12.29 -2.33 -0.63
N SER A 232 11.47 -2.14 0.41
CA SER A 232 11.92 -2.13 1.81
C SER A 232 12.10 -3.52 2.41
N LEU A 233 11.58 -4.56 1.75
CA LEU A 233 11.65 -5.92 2.27
C LEU A 233 13.04 -6.54 2.13
N THR A 234 13.37 -7.41 3.08
CA THR A 234 14.62 -8.19 3.14
C THR A 234 14.31 -9.68 3.35
N ALA A 235 15.31 -10.53 3.13
CA ALA A 235 15.15 -11.98 3.27
C ALA A 235 14.65 -12.36 4.68
N GLY A 236 13.69 -13.27 4.74
CA GLY A 236 13.03 -13.73 5.97
C GLY A 236 11.81 -12.91 6.38
N GLU A 237 11.59 -11.72 5.82
CA GLU A 237 10.39 -10.93 6.13
C GLU A 237 9.14 -11.51 5.48
N ARG A 238 7.99 -11.21 6.11
CA ARG A 238 6.68 -11.74 5.70
C ARG A 238 5.86 -10.68 5.00
N LEU A 239 5.07 -11.11 4.02
CA LEU A 239 4.15 -10.25 3.27
C LEU A 239 2.86 -10.99 2.95
N HIS A 240 1.81 -10.25 2.62
CA HIS A 240 0.52 -10.82 2.24
C HIS A 240 0.32 -10.74 0.73
N ILE A 241 0.09 -11.89 0.11
CA ILE A 241 -0.01 -12.05 -1.34
C ILE A 241 -1.23 -12.88 -1.75
N ALA A 242 -1.61 -12.76 -3.01
CA ALA A 242 -2.46 -13.75 -3.64
C ALA A 242 -2.19 -13.84 -5.13
N VAL A 243 -2.21 -15.07 -5.66
CA VAL A 243 -2.13 -15.27 -7.11
C VAL A 243 -3.47 -14.85 -7.74
N ARG A 244 -3.38 -14.13 -8.85
CA ARG A 244 -4.51 -13.70 -9.68
C ARG A 244 -4.28 -14.28 -11.08
N PRO A 245 -5.03 -15.34 -11.44
CA PRO A 245 -4.88 -15.98 -12.73
C PRO A 245 -5.12 -14.99 -13.88
N SER A 246 -4.26 -15.05 -14.89
CA SER A 246 -4.53 -14.42 -16.17
C SER A 246 -5.47 -15.30 -16.99
N GLN A 247 -6.40 -14.70 -17.74
CA GLN A 247 -7.24 -15.48 -18.66
C GLN A 247 -6.59 -15.64 -20.03
N THR A 248 -5.74 -14.69 -20.43
CA THR A 248 -5.29 -14.53 -21.82
C THR A 248 -3.78 -14.56 -21.99
N PHE A 249 -3.01 -14.33 -20.92
CA PHE A 249 -1.57 -14.19 -21.00
C PHE A 249 -0.86 -15.49 -20.61
N HIS A 250 -0.95 -16.49 -21.48
CA HIS A 250 -0.26 -17.77 -21.32
C HIS A 250 0.41 -18.19 -22.62
N LEU A 251 1.39 -19.08 -22.51
CA LEU A 251 1.96 -19.72 -23.68
C LEU A 251 0.87 -20.49 -24.46
N PRO A 252 0.98 -20.56 -25.81
CA PRO A 252 0.12 -21.39 -26.64
C PRO A 252 0.13 -22.85 -26.17
N SER A 253 -0.97 -23.57 -26.39
CA SER A 253 -1.07 -24.99 -26.06
C SER A 253 -0.07 -25.85 -26.84
N ASP A 254 0.26 -25.45 -28.08
CA ASP A 254 1.29 -26.06 -28.91
C ASP A 254 2.56 -25.20 -28.91
N ALA A 255 3.18 -25.09 -27.74
CA ALA A 255 4.35 -24.23 -27.53
C ALA A 255 5.57 -24.68 -28.35
N GLU A 256 5.63 -25.94 -28.78
CA GLU A 256 6.75 -26.48 -29.56
C GLU A 256 6.72 -26.01 -31.03
N ASN A 257 5.52 -25.84 -31.59
CA ASN A 257 5.36 -25.49 -33.01
C ASN A 257 4.85 -24.06 -33.25
N THR A 258 4.46 -23.35 -32.19
CA THR A 258 3.95 -21.97 -32.31
C THR A 258 5.07 -20.96 -32.08
N PRO A 259 5.51 -20.19 -33.10
CA PRO A 259 6.50 -19.14 -32.90
C PRO A 259 5.94 -18.03 -32.00
N LEU A 260 6.80 -17.50 -31.13
CA LEU A 260 6.46 -16.43 -30.19
C LEU A 260 7.19 -15.14 -30.53
N ILE A 261 6.48 -14.03 -30.45
CA ILE A 261 7.06 -12.69 -30.50
C ILE A 261 6.76 -12.02 -29.16
N CYS A 262 7.80 -11.83 -28.35
CA CYS A 262 7.70 -11.17 -27.05
C CYS A 262 8.30 -9.77 -27.13
N ILE A 263 7.49 -8.74 -26.87
CA ILE A 263 7.93 -7.34 -26.86
C ILE A 263 7.75 -6.81 -25.44
N GLY A 264 8.85 -6.69 -24.70
CA GLY A 264 8.87 -6.16 -23.33
C GLY A 264 9.87 -5.02 -23.18
N ALA A 265 9.42 -3.87 -22.68
CA ALA A 265 10.28 -2.73 -22.38
C ALA A 265 10.28 -2.42 -20.88
N GLY A 266 11.47 -2.19 -20.32
CA GLY A 266 11.62 -1.90 -18.88
C GLY A 266 11.13 -3.06 -18.01
N SER A 267 10.27 -2.78 -17.02
CA SER A 267 9.65 -3.84 -16.22
C SER A 267 8.60 -4.66 -16.98
N GLY A 268 8.25 -4.27 -18.21
CA GLY A 268 7.39 -5.08 -19.09
C GLY A 268 8.07 -6.34 -19.65
N LEU A 269 9.33 -6.59 -19.29
CA LEU A 269 9.99 -7.88 -19.49
C LEU A 269 9.44 -8.97 -18.53
N ALA A 270 8.87 -8.55 -17.40
CA ALA A 270 8.35 -9.42 -16.33
C ALA A 270 7.14 -10.25 -16.76
#